data_AF-A0A6C0RJQ3-F1
#
_entry.id   AF-A0A6C0RJQ3-F1
#
_cell.length_a   1.000
_cell.length_b   1.000
_cell.length_c   1.000
_cell.angle_alpha   90.00
_cell.angle_beta   90.00
_cell.angle_gamma   90.00
#
_symmetry.space_group_name_H-M   'P 1'
#
loop_
_entity.id
_entity.type
_entity.pdbx_description
1 polymer ?
#
loop_
_entity_poly.entity_id
_entity_poly.type
_entity_poly.pdbx_seq_one_letter_code
_entity_poly.pdbx_strand_id
1 'polypeptide(L)'
;MSIGHALIIPKRHEPNYLNLTNEEKLDIEKLTNTIINYQKMKYLQGGFNIGINIGKAAGQTISHCHIHIIPRYDGDMDDPTGGVRGVIPSKQKY
;
A
#
# COMPACT_ATOMS: atom_id res chain seq x y z
N MET A 1 6.23 4.92 8.63
CA MET A 1 6.11 3.53 8.16
C MET A 1 5.89 2.63 9.37
N SER A 2 4.86 1.80 9.39
CA SER A 2 4.46 0.98 10.54
C SER A 2 4.88 -0.49 10.38
N ILE A 3 4.86 -1.22 11.50
CA ILE A 3 5.12 -2.66 11.52
C ILE A 3 4.04 -3.37 10.69
N GLY A 4 4.45 -4.33 9.85
CA GLY A 4 3.54 -5.07 8.96
C GLY A 4 3.32 -4.43 7.59
N HIS A 5 4.03 -3.34 7.25
CA HIS A 5 4.02 -2.83 5.87
C HIS A 5 4.45 -3.92 4.88
N ALA A 6 3.56 -4.24 3.95
CA ALA A 6 3.76 -5.20 2.87
C ALA A 6 3.56 -4.57 1.49
N LEU A 7 4.13 -5.22 0.49
CA LEU A 7 3.95 -4.92 -0.93
C LEU A 7 3.37 -6.14 -1.65
N ILE A 8 2.34 -5.94 -2.46
CA ILE A 8 1.95 -6.91 -3.50
C ILE A 8 2.57 -6.45 -4.81
N ILE A 9 3.25 -7.36 -5.50
CA ILE A 9 3.94 -7.09 -6.76
C ILE A 9 3.54 -8.18 -7.76
N PRO A 10 2.96 -7.85 -8.93
CA PRO A 10 2.68 -8.83 -9.97
C PRO A 10 4.00 -9.41 -10.49
N LYS A 11 4.02 -10.72 -10.80
CA LYS A 11 5.22 -11.39 -11.31
C LYS A 11 5.64 -10.83 -12.68
N ARG A 12 4.66 -10.55 -13.54
CA ARG A 12 4.90 -9.89 -14.82
C ARG A 12 5.40 -8.47 -14.55
N HIS A 13 6.50 -8.08 -15.19
CA HIS A 13 7.01 -6.73 -15.08
C HIS A 13 6.11 -5.76 -15.85
N GLU A 14 5.33 -4.98 -15.11
CA GLU A 14 4.46 -3.94 -15.64
C GLU A 14 4.49 -2.75 -14.66
N PRO A 15 5.00 -1.57 -15.06
CA PRO A 15 5.06 -0.40 -14.17
C PRO A 15 3.71 0.23 -13.88
N ASN A 16 2.73 0.09 -14.76
CA ASN A 16 1.46 0.80 -14.66
C ASN A 16 0.32 -0.15 -14.29
N TYR A 17 -0.28 0.05 -13.11
CA TYR A 17 -1.42 -0.74 -12.65
C TYR A 17 -2.59 -0.79 -13.65
N LEU A 18 -2.80 0.29 -14.42
CA LEU A 18 -3.88 0.34 -15.40
C LEU A 18 -3.69 -0.68 -16.52
N ASN A 19 -2.45 -1.04 -16.85
CA ASN A 19 -2.06 -2.00 -17.88
C ASN A 19 -2.07 -3.46 -17.39
N LEU A 20 -2.39 -3.71 -16.11
CA LEU A 20 -2.58 -5.07 -15.62
C LEU A 20 -3.85 -5.69 -16.22
N THR A 21 -3.79 -7.01 -16.44
CA THR A 21 -4.97 -7.78 -16.87
C THR A 21 -6.02 -7.81 -15.76
N ASN A 22 -7.26 -8.13 -16.11
CA ASN A 22 -8.33 -8.27 -15.12
C ASN A 22 -8.04 -9.40 -14.12
N GLU A 23 -7.39 -10.47 -14.57
CA GLU A 23 -6.96 -11.58 -13.72
C GLU A 23 -5.91 -11.13 -12.71
N GLU A 24 -4.89 -10.39 -13.14
CA GLU A 24 -3.86 -9.84 -12.24
C GLU A 24 -4.46 -8.90 -11.19
N LYS A 25 -5.40 -8.03 -11.61
CA LYS A 25 -6.11 -7.11 -10.69
C LYS A 25 -6.95 -7.87 -9.66
N LEU A 26 -7.65 -8.93 -10.09
CA LEU A 26 -8.44 -9.78 -9.21
C LEU A 26 -7.54 -10.54 -8.21
N ASP A 27 -6.40 -11.03 -8.64
CA ASP A 27 -5.44 -11.71 -7.76
C ASP A 27 -4.82 -10.75 -6.74
N ILE A 28 -4.52 -9.52 -7.15
CA ILE A 28 -4.08 -8.44 -6.24
C ILE A 28 -5.15 -8.16 -5.18
N GLU A 29 -6.42 -8.06 -5.56
CA GLU A 29 -7.53 -7.83 -4.63
C GLU A 29 -7.66 -8.98 -3.62
N LYS A 30 -7.67 -10.23 -4.11
CA LYS A 30 -7.73 -11.43 -3.25
C LYS A 30 -6.58 -11.46 -2.25
N LEU A 31 -5.35 -11.23 -2.72
CA LEU A 31 -4.17 -11.23 -1.86
C LEU A 31 -4.17 -10.07 -0.86
N THR A 32 -4.71 -8.90 -1.25
CA THR A 32 -4.91 -7.77 -0.34
C THR A 32 -5.81 -8.16 0.82
N ASN A 33 -6.94 -8.80 0.54
CA ASN A 33 -7.86 -9.28 1.57
C ASN A 33 -7.21 -10.34 2.47
N THR A 34 -6.46 -11.29 1.91
CA THR A 34 -5.71 -12.30 2.68
C THR A 34 -4.71 -11.65 3.65
N ILE A 35 -3.92 -10.69 3.17
CA ILE A 35 -2.93 -9.99 3.99
C ILE A 35 -3.62 -9.19 5.10
N ILE A 36 -4.70 -8.47 4.79
CA ILE A 36 -5.47 -7.71 5.79
C ILE A 36 -5.99 -8.62 6.89
N ASN A 37 -6.61 -9.75 6.53
CA ASN A 37 -7.15 -10.69 7.51
C ASN A 37 -6.05 -11.32 8.36
N TYR A 38 -4.91 -11.69 7.75
CA TYR A 38 -3.76 -12.19 8.49
C TYR A 38 -3.24 -11.17 9.52
N GLN A 39 -3.13 -9.90 9.12
CA GLN A 39 -2.63 -8.84 9.99
C GLN A 39 -3.59 -8.51 11.13
N LYS A 40 -4.90 -8.49 10.85
CA LYS A 40 -5.95 -8.34 11.89
C LYS A 40 -5.92 -9.44 12.95
N MET A 41 -5.54 -10.66 12.59
CA MET A 41 -5.40 -11.76 13.56
C MET A 41 -4.14 -11.63 14.43
N LYS A 42 -3.09 -11.01 13.90
CA LYS A 42 -1.78 -10.94 14.54
C LYS A 42 -1.59 -9.69 15.40
N TYR A 43 -2.26 -8.59 15.06
CA TYR A 43 -2.07 -7.30 15.71
C TYR A 43 -3.40 -6.60 16.00
N LEU A 44 -3.47 -5.92 17.14
CA LEU A 44 -4.50 -4.93 17.46
C LEU A 44 -4.14 -3.63 16.73
N GLN A 45 -4.85 -3.35 15.64
CA GLN A 45 -4.60 -2.23 14.75
C GLN A 45 -5.91 -1.48 14.48
N GLY A 46 -5.82 -0.15 14.36
CA GLY A 46 -6.98 0.73 14.18
C GLY A 46 -7.41 0.89 12.71
N GLY A 47 -6.53 0.57 11.75
CA GLY A 47 -6.87 0.69 10.33
C GLY A 47 -5.78 0.28 9.36
N PHE A 48 -5.93 0.68 8.10
CA PHE A 48 -4.94 0.46 7.05
C PHE A 48 -4.90 1.64 6.07
N ASN A 49 -3.71 1.92 5.55
CA ASN A 49 -3.55 2.66 4.30
C ASN A 49 -3.17 1.68 3.19
N ILE A 50 -3.97 1.68 2.11
CA ILE A 50 -3.72 0.86 0.92
C ILE A 50 -3.57 1.82 -0.25
N GLY A 51 -2.49 1.68 -1.04
CA GLY A 51 -2.17 2.66 -2.06
C GLY A 51 -1.29 2.16 -3.19
N ILE A 52 -1.46 2.78 -4.35
CA ILE A 52 -0.69 2.54 -5.56
C ILE A 52 -0.31 3.89 -6.14
N ASN A 53 0.98 4.09 -6.44
CA ASN A 53 1.44 5.27 -7.17
C ASN A 53 1.68 4.89 -8.63
N ILE A 54 1.10 5.63 -9.57
CA ILE A 54 1.24 5.40 -11.01
C ILE A 54 1.91 6.61 -11.65
N GLY A 55 3.14 6.42 -12.14
CA GLY A 55 3.96 7.45 -12.75
C GLY A 55 4.74 8.30 -11.74
N LYS A 56 5.82 8.93 -12.23
CA LYS A 56 6.75 9.72 -11.42
C LYS A 56 6.06 10.88 -10.69
N ALA A 57 5.11 11.56 -11.35
CA ALA A 57 4.36 12.67 -10.76
C ALA A 57 3.50 12.26 -9.55
N ALA A 58 3.05 11.00 -9.52
CA ALA A 58 2.33 10.44 -8.38
C ALA A 58 3.27 9.97 -7.24
N GLY A 59 4.59 10.03 -7.44
CA GLY A 59 5.58 9.55 -6.47
C GLY A 59 5.99 8.09 -6.66
N GLN A 60 5.77 7.50 -7.84
CA GLN A 60 6.31 6.18 -8.16
C GLN A 60 7.83 6.27 -8.34
N THR A 61 8.60 5.62 -7.47
CA THR A 61 10.06 5.59 -7.52
C THR A 61 10.61 4.30 -8.13
N ILE A 62 9.85 3.21 -8.05
CA ILE A 62 10.17 1.91 -8.64
C ILE A 62 9.28 1.68 -9.86
N SER A 63 9.89 1.45 -11.02
CA SER A 63 9.20 1.22 -12.30
C SER A 63 8.63 -0.20 -12.41
N HIS A 64 7.92 -0.65 -11.38
CA HIS A 64 7.14 -1.89 -11.33
C HIS A 64 5.91 -1.61 -10.47
N CYS A 65 4.72 -1.96 -10.93
CA CYS A 65 3.50 -1.83 -10.14
C CYS A 65 3.68 -2.53 -8.78
N HIS A 66 3.40 -1.82 -7.70
CA HIS A 66 3.40 -2.37 -6.35
C HIS A 66 2.31 -1.71 -5.53
N ILE A 67 1.59 -2.53 -4.77
CA ILE A 67 0.48 -2.10 -3.93
C ILE A 67 0.97 -2.09 -2.49
N HIS A 68 0.97 -0.91 -1.88
CA HIS A 68 1.29 -0.76 -0.48
C HIS A 68 0.10 -1.20 0.37
N ILE A 69 0.35 -2.04 1.37
CA ILE A 69 -0.59 -2.35 2.44
C ILE A 69 0.10 -2.01 3.75
N ILE A 70 -0.36 -0.93 4.40
CA ILE A 70 0.29 -0.38 5.58
C ILE A 70 -0.72 -0.40 6.73
N PRO A 71 -0.56 -1.29 7.73
CA PRO A 71 -1.39 -1.26 8.94
C PRO A 71 -1.22 0.06 9.68
N ARG A 72 -2.26 0.51 10.37
CA ARG A 72 -2.23 1.71 11.20
C ARG A 72 -2.63 1.38 12.61
N TYR A 73 -1.89 1.93 13.56
CA TYR A 73 -2.08 1.72 14.99
C TYR A 73 -2.43 3.05 15.65
N ASP A 74 -3.22 3.00 16.72
CA ASP A 74 -3.52 4.22 17.48
C ASP A 74 -2.22 4.82 18.03
N GLY A 75 -1.99 6.10 17.76
CA GLY A 75 -0.77 6.81 18.14
C GLY A 75 0.46 6.56 17.27
N ASP A 76 0.35 5.84 16.13
CA ASP A 76 1.49 5.63 15.23
C ASP A 76 1.87 6.85 14.37
N MET A 77 0.99 7.86 14.31
CA MET A 77 1.24 9.19 13.76
C MET A 77 0.46 10.24 14.54
N ASP A 78 1.05 11.43 14.63
CA ASP A 78 0.45 12.59 15.29
C ASP A 78 -0.85 13.03 14.61
N ASP A 79 -0.89 12.98 13.27
CA ASP A 79 -2.08 13.26 12.45
C ASP A 79 -2.25 12.18 11.38
N PRO A 80 -3.28 11.31 11.49
CA PRO A 80 -3.54 10.26 10.52
C PRO A 80 -4.21 10.75 9.22
N THR A 81 -4.62 12.02 9.15
CA THR A 81 -5.27 12.59 7.96
C THR A 81 -4.28 12.80 6.81
N GLY A 82 -4.77 12.88 5.56
CA GLY A 82 -3.92 13.00 4.36
C GLY A 82 -3.55 11.67 3.66
N GLY A 83 -4.03 10.53 4.17
CA GLY A 83 -3.99 9.24 3.48
C GLY A 83 -2.59 8.64 3.33
N VAL A 84 -2.37 7.86 2.26
CA VAL A 84 -1.12 7.12 2.01
C VAL A 84 0.12 8.05 1.99
N ARG A 85 -0.03 9.30 1.55
CA ARG A 85 1.05 10.29 1.54
C ARG A 85 1.49 10.75 2.93
N GLY A 86 0.59 10.68 3.93
CA GLY A 86 0.90 11.03 5.32
C GLY A 86 1.77 9.98 6.01
N VAL A 87 1.77 8.73 5.53
CA VAL A 87 2.39 7.57 6.22
C VAL A 87 3.93 7.66 6.33
N ILE A 88 4.55 8.55 5.56
CA ILE A 88 5.95 8.95 5.73
C ILE A 88 5.97 10.49 5.85
N PRO A 89 5.83 11.03 7.07
CA PRO A 89 5.70 12.47 7.28
C PRO A 89 6.86 13.29 6.68
N SER A 90 8.08 12.75 6.76
CA SER A 90 9.28 13.37 6.18
C SER A 90 9.30 13.43 4.65
N LYS A 91 8.43 12.67 3.98
CA LYS A 91 8.29 12.65 2.52
C LYS A 91 6.98 13.27 2.00
N GLN A 92 6.15 13.78 2.91
CA GLN A 92 4.85 14.37 2.58
C GLN A 92 4.98 15.79 1.98
N LYS A 93 6.04 16.51 2.35
CA LYS A 93 6.31 17.91 1.95
C LYS A 93 7.65 17.99 1.23
N TYR A 94 7.65 17.71 -0.07
CA TYR A 94 8.64 18.26 -1.01
C TYR A 94 7.87 19.06 -2.05
#